data_AF-A0A195CK43-F1
#
_entry.id   AF-A0A195CK43-F1
#
_cell.length_a   1.000
_cell.length_b   1.000
_cell.length_c   1.000
_cell.angle_alpha   90.00
_cell.angle_beta   90.00
_cell.angle_gamma   90.00
#
_symmetry.space_group_name_H-M   'P 1'
#
loop_
_entity.id
_entity.type
_entity.pdbx_description
1 polymer ?
#
loop_
_entity_poly.entity_id
_entity_poly.type
_entity_poly.pdbx_seq_one_letter_code
_entity_poly.pdbx_strand_id
1 'polypeptide(L)'
;YKFLEIGVNVGPPSYVEIVLGDHQGRELPMSLETWKGLYEQRSNIYKLLRNEHKDNFVAVGPITVTIYAHTDLTLVRLESPTVHVTMIESTLRRMFDLDGCIDVTFERLSRLVGTVDVKYTRFANVANAISESDVFDKRQLVDCELLALVFNAR
;
A
#
# COMPACT_ATOMS: atom_id res chain seq x y z
N TYR A 1 2.50 -14.03 9.31
CA TYR A 1 3.51 -13.03 8.92
C TYR A 1 2.83 -11.75 8.44
N LYS A 2 3.42 -10.58 8.72
CA LYS A 2 2.98 -9.23 8.29
C LYS A 2 4.15 -8.49 7.65
N PHE A 3 3.84 -7.64 6.67
CA PHE A 3 4.84 -6.79 6.03
C PHE A 3 4.28 -5.37 5.85
N LEU A 4 5.19 -4.41 5.81
CA LEU A 4 4.90 -3.03 5.45
C LEU A 4 5.77 -2.69 4.24
N GLU A 5 5.13 -2.32 3.15
CA GLU A 5 5.78 -1.99 1.89
C GLU A 5 5.56 -0.52 1.55
N ILE A 6 6.58 0.11 0.98
CA ILE A 6 6.50 1.45 0.42
C ILE A 6 7.08 1.39 -0.99
N GLY A 7 6.22 1.64 -1.97
CA GLY A 7 6.55 1.47 -3.38
C GLY A 7 6.11 2.66 -4.23
N VAL A 8 6.59 2.72 -5.46
CA VAL A 8 6.05 3.61 -6.48
C VAL A 8 5.08 2.80 -7.32
N ASN A 9 3.80 3.13 -7.23
CA ASN A 9 2.79 2.65 -8.16
C ASN A 9 2.99 3.40 -9.49
N VAL A 10 3.46 2.69 -10.51
CA VAL A 10 3.83 3.28 -11.80
C VAL A 10 2.60 3.35 -12.68
N GLY A 11 2.24 4.56 -13.10
CA GLY A 11 1.11 4.79 -14.00
C GLY A 11 1.03 6.26 -14.41
N PRO A 12 0.02 6.66 -15.21
CA PRO A 12 -0.25 8.06 -15.47
C PRO A 12 -1.40 8.57 -14.59
N PRO A 13 -1.14 9.30 -13.47
CA PRO A 13 0.16 9.64 -12.87
C PRO A 13 0.68 8.56 -11.90
N SER A 14 2.01 8.50 -11.72
CA SER A 14 2.62 7.59 -10.75
C SER A 14 2.51 8.21 -9.35
N TYR A 15 2.49 7.38 -8.32
CA TYR A 15 2.42 7.85 -6.93
C TYR A 15 3.13 6.89 -5.99
N VAL A 16 3.49 7.38 -4.80
CA VAL A 16 4.04 6.53 -3.74
C VAL A 16 2.89 5.97 -2.91
N GLU A 17 2.91 4.67 -2.66
CA GLU A 17 1.93 3.97 -1.84
C GLU A 17 2.57 3.30 -0.64
N ILE A 18 1.81 3.22 0.46
CA ILE A 18 2.17 2.46 1.66
C ILE A 18 1.16 1.32 1.78
N VAL A 19 1.65 0.09 1.87
CA VAL A 19 0.81 -1.11 1.95
C VAL A 19 1.16 -1.91 3.19
N LEU A 20 0.17 -2.12 4.05
CA LEU A 20 0.26 -3.11 5.12
C LEU A 20 -0.33 -4.42 4.62
N GLY A 21 0.51 -5.45 4.50
CA GLY A 21 0.09 -6.73 3.98
C GLY A 21 0.27 -7.90 4.93
N ASP A 22 -0.28 -9.05 4.53
CA ASP A 22 -0.03 -10.32 5.20
C ASP A 22 0.14 -11.51 4.26
N HIS A 23 0.61 -12.62 4.84
CA HIS A 23 0.84 -13.88 4.11
C HIS A 23 -0.39 -14.51 3.44
N GLN A 24 -1.60 -13.99 3.68
CA GLN A 24 -2.82 -14.47 3.01
C GLN A 24 -3.15 -13.63 1.77
N GLY A 25 -2.25 -12.71 1.37
CA GLY A 25 -2.45 -11.81 0.23
C GLY A 25 -3.42 -10.66 0.53
N ARG A 26 -3.74 -10.41 1.81
CA ARG A 26 -4.52 -9.23 2.20
C ARG A 26 -3.59 -8.04 2.24
N GLU A 27 -3.92 -7.01 1.48
CA GLU A 27 -3.16 -5.76 1.40
C GLU A 27 -4.06 -4.60 1.75
N LEU A 28 -3.69 -3.86 2.79
CA LEU A 28 -4.35 -2.66 3.23
C LEU A 28 -3.51 -1.45 2.79
N PRO A 29 -3.82 -0.87 1.62
CA PRO A 29 -3.16 0.34 1.15
C PRO A 29 -3.59 1.54 2.00
N MET A 30 -2.68 2.47 2.23
CA MET A 30 -2.94 3.71 2.94
C MET A 30 -2.09 4.87 2.43
N SER A 31 -2.62 6.09 2.53
CA SER A 31 -1.87 7.31 2.23
C SER A 31 -0.88 7.62 3.36
N LEU A 32 0.13 8.45 3.06
CA LEU A 32 1.02 8.97 4.10
C LEU A 32 0.24 9.73 5.19
N GLU A 33 -0.80 10.46 4.82
CA GLU A 33 -1.69 11.15 5.75
C GLU A 33 -2.38 10.17 6.70
N THR A 34 -2.91 9.07 6.17
CA THR A 34 -3.57 8.03 6.97
C THR A 34 -2.57 7.35 7.92
N TRP A 35 -1.35 7.06 7.43
CA TRP A 35 -0.27 6.55 8.27
C TRP A 35 0.06 7.50 9.43
N LYS A 36 0.24 8.79 9.14
CA LYS A 36 0.54 9.81 10.16
C LYS A 36 -0.57 9.95 11.18
N GLY A 37 -1.83 9.98 10.73
CA GLY A 37 -2.98 9.96 11.63
C GLY A 37 -2.99 8.72 12.53
N LEU A 38 -2.59 7.56 12.02
CA LEU A 38 -2.53 6.33 12.81
C LEU A 38 -1.44 6.40 13.87
N TYR A 39 -0.27 6.93 13.51
CA TYR A 39 0.85 7.15 14.43
C TYR A 39 0.53 8.19 15.51
N GLU A 40 -0.17 9.27 15.16
CA GLU A 40 -0.64 10.28 16.12
C GLU A 40 -1.65 9.70 17.11
N GLN A 41 -2.54 8.82 16.64
CA GLN A 41 -3.52 8.13 17.47
C GLN A 41 -2.95 6.97 18.31
N ARG A 42 -1.64 6.68 18.24
CA ARG A 42 -1.00 5.55 18.95
C ARG A 42 -1.35 5.48 20.43
N SER A 43 -1.44 6.63 21.12
CA SER A 43 -1.79 6.68 22.55
C SER A 43 -3.21 6.21 22.80
N ASN A 44 -4.16 6.60 21.93
CA ASN A 44 -5.54 6.16 22.02
C ASN A 44 -5.68 4.68 21.67
N ILE A 45 -4.92 4.19 20.70
CA ILE A 45 -4.88 2.75 20.36
C ILE A 45 -4.30 1.93 21.54
N TYR A 46 -3.27 2.43 22.22
CA TYR A 46 -2.76 1.77 23.43
C TYR A 46 -3.73 1.80 24.60
N LYS A 47 -4.51 2.88 24.75
CA LYS A 47 -5.63 2.91 25.72
C LYS A 47 -6.71 1.90 25.32
N LEU A 48 -7.01 1.78 24.03
CA LEU A 48 -7.98 0.80 23.52
C LEU A 48 -7.52 -0.62 23.87
N LEU A 49 -6.23 -0.93 23.68
CA LEU A 49 -5.60 -2.22 24.05
C LEU A 49 -5.71 -2.56 25.54
N ARG A 50 -5.75 -1.53 26.40
CA ARG A 50 -5.92 -1.68 27.84
C ARG A 50 -7.39 -1.61 28.30
N ASN A 51 -8.34 -1.52 27.37
CA ASN A 51 -9.76 -1.25 27.67
C ASN A 51 -9.99 0.05 28.48
N GLU A 52 -9.12 1.05 28.27
CA GLU A 52 -9.17 2.37 28.90
C GLU A 52 -9.71 3.46 27.95
N HIS A 53 -9.99 3.11 26.69
CA HIS A 53 -10.56 4.03 25.72
C HIS A 53 -12.09 4.12 25.89
N LYS A 54 -12.66 5.31 25.65
CA LYS A 54 -14.11 5.53 25.82
C LYS A 54 -14.92 4.73 24.82
N ASP A 55 -14.43 4.66 23.58
CA ASP A 55 -15.04 3.94 22.49
C ASP A 55 -14.34 2.58 22.27
N ASN A 56 -15.01 1.68 21.56
CA ASN A 56 -14.47 0.35 21.22
C ASN A 56 -13.61 0.35 19.94
N PHE A 57 -13.39 1.52 19.35
CA PHE A 57 -12.63 1.69 18.12
C PHE A 57 -11.90 3.02 18.09
N VAL A 58 -10.92 3.15 17.19
CA VAL A 58 -10.28 4.42 16.83
C VAL A 58 -10.40 4.60 15.32
N ALA A 59 -10.97 5.70 14.85
CA ALA A 59 -11.07 6.01 13.43
C ALA A 59 -9.94 6.94 12.97
N VAL A 60 -9.33 6.63 11.84
CA VAL A 60 -8.23 7.36 11.22
C VAL A 60 -8.47 7.41 9.71
N GLY A 61 -9.07 8.49 9.24
CA GLY A 61 -9.44 8.62 7.83
C GLY A 61 -10.29 7.41 7.37
N PRO A 62 -9.85 6.66 6.34
CA PRO A 62 -10.58 5.48 5.84
C PRO A 62 -10.36 4.21 6.67
N ILE A 63 -9.48 4.23 7.70
CA ILE A 63 -9.14 3.06 8.50
C ILE A 63 -9.82 3.14 9.86
N THR A 64 -10.38 2.02 10.30
CA THR A 64 -10.85 1.82 11.67
C THR A 64 -9.95 0.80 12.37
N VAL A 65 -9.54 1.13 13.59
CA VAL A 65 -8.80 0.25 14.49
C VAL A 65 -9.77 -0.34 15.50
N THR A 66 -9.83 -1.68 15.58
CA THR A 66 -10.63 -2.42 16.57
C THR A 66 -9.80 -3.49 17.24
N ILE A 67 -10.27 -4.01 18.38
CA ILE A 67 -9.55 -5.01 19.17
C ILE A 67 -10.40 -6.25 19.35
N TYR A 68 -9.79 -7.40 19.13
CA TYR A 68 -10.37 -8.72 19.34
C TYR A 68 -9.52 -9.45 20.37
N ALA A 69 -10.06 -9.67 21.56
CA ALA A 69 -9.45 -10.53 22.56
C ALA A 69 -10.00 -11.95 22.41
N HIS A 70 -9.11 -12.93 22.28
CA HIS A 70 -9.47 -14.35 22.31
C HIS A 70 -8.56 -15.08 23.28
N THR A 71 -9.11 -15.45 24.45
CA THR A 71 -8.52 -16.14 25.63
C THR A 71 -7.05 -15.81 26.00
N ASP A 72 -6.09 -16.06 25.11
CA ASP A 72 -4.66 -15.87 25.33
C ASP A 72 -4.01 -14.82 24.41
N LEU A 73 -4.77 -14.24 23.47
CA LEU A 73 -4.25 -13.35 22.44
C LEU A 73 -5.14 -12.12 22.24
N THR A 74 -4.52 -10.94 22.32
CA THR A 74 -5.14 -9.68 21.90
C THR A 74 -4.69 -9.36 20.48
N LEU A 75 -5.66 -9.26 19.57
CA LEU A 75 -5.47 -8.89 18.18
C LEU A 75 -5.96 -7.49 17.93
N VAL A 76 -5.14 -6.70 17.25
CA VAL A 76 -5.50 -5.42 16.66
C VAL A 76 -5.93 -5.67 15.22
N ARG A 77 -7.12 -5.23 14.86
CA ARG A 77 -7.63 -5.25 13.49
C ARG A 77 -7.61 -3.83 12.94
N LEU A 78 -6.90 -3.65 11.83
CA LEU A 78 -7.00 -2.48 10.97
C LEU A 78 -7.92 -2.84 9.81
N GLU A 79 -8.95 -2.04 9.58
CA GLU A 79 -9.98 -2.30 8.58
C GLU A 79 -10.27 -1.07 7.75
N SER A 80 -10.30 -1.24 6.43
CA SER A 80 -10.94 -0.33 5.48
C SER A 80 -12.27 -0.95 5.00
N PRO A 81 -13.07 -0.25 4.19
CA PRO A 81 -14.33 -0.79 3.68
C PRO A 81 -14.19 -2.11 2.88
N THR A 82 -13.01 -2.41 2.34
CA THR A 82 -12.80 -3.55 1.42
C THR A 82 -11.90 -4.64 2.00
N VAL A 83 -11.01 -4.31 2.94
CA VAL A 83 -9.98 -5.25 3.42
C VAL A 83 -9.66 -4.99 4.89
N HIS A 84 -9.25 -6.04 5.59
CA HIS A 84 -8.78 -5.93 6.96
C HIS A 84 -7.52 -6.74 7.17
N VAL A 85 -6.67 -6.27 8.08
CA VAL A 85 -5.46 -6.95 8.52
C VAL A 85 -5.46 -7.01 10.04
N THR A 86 -5.33 -8.23 10.59
CA THR A 86 -5.23 -8.48 12.03
C THR A 86 -3.80 -8.81 12.45
N MET A 87 -3.30 -8.18 13.50
CA MET A 87 -1.96 -8.41 14.03
C MET A 87 -1.95 -8.40 15.56
N ILE A 88 -0.89 -8.92 16.18
CA ILE A 88 -0.68 -8.81 17.62
C ILE A 88 -0.12 -7.43 17.97
N GLU A 89 -0.32 -7.02 19.23
CA GLU A 89 0.16 -5.72 19.74
C GLU A 89 1.65 -5.46 19.48
N SER A 90 2.50 -6.47 19.68
CA SER A 90 3.95 -6.31 19.49
C SER A 90 4.31 -6.01 18.03
N THR A 91 3.57 -6.54 17.06
CA THR A 91 3.74 -6.22 15.64
C THR A 91 3.33 -4.78 15.35
N LEU A 92 2.19 -4.32 15.89
CA LEU A 92 1.75 -2.93 15.76
C LEU A 92 2.78 -1.95 16.33
N ARG A 93 3.33 -2.25 17.51
CA ARG A 93 4.37 -1.43 18.15
C ARG A 93 5.60 -1.29 17.26
N ARG A 94 6.11 -2.41 16.76
CA ARG A 94 7.23 -2.41 15.81
C ARG A 94 6.94 -1.60 14.56
N MET A 95 5.70 -1.65 14.04
CA MET A 95 5.32 -0.81 12.91
C MET A 95 5.40 0.68 13.26
N PHE A 96 4.94 1.10 14.43
CA PHE A 96 5.08 2.50 14.87
C PHE A 96 6.52 2.92 15.13
N ASP A 97 7.39 2.01 15.54
CA ASP A 97 8.83 2.30 15.69
C ASP A 97 9.50 2.61 14.33
N LEU A 98 8.88 2.25 13.21
CA LEU A 98 9.36 2.52 11.85
C LEU A 98 8.89 3.88 11.28
N ASP A 99 8.13 4.69 12.03
CA ASP A 99 7.53 5.94 11.54
C ASP A 99 8.55 6.86 10.84
N GLY A 100 9.69 7.13 11.49
CA GLY A 100 10.75 7.95 10.89
C GLY A 100 11.37 7.34 9.63
N CYS A 101 11.47 6.00 9.55
CA CYS A 101 11.94 5.31 8.35
C CYS A 101 10.95 5.41 7.20
N ILE A 102 9.65 5.37 7.51
CA ILE A 102 8.56 5.50 6.53
C ILE A 102 8.58 6.90 5.92
N ASP A 103 8.69 7.95 6.74
CA ASP A 103 8.79 9.34 6.27
C ASP A 103 9.98 9.53 5.32
N VAL A 104 11.18 9.06 5.72
CA VAL A 104 12.39 9.17 4.88
C VAL A 104 12.25 8.40 3.57
N THR A 105 11.67 7.19 3.62
CA THR A 105 11.50 6.36 2.42
C THR A 105 10.46 6.95 1.47
N PHE A 106 9.33 7.40 2.01
CA PHE A 106 8.26 8.02 1.24
C PHE A 106 8.76 9.30 0.55
N GLU A 107 9.49 10.16 1.26
CA GLU A 107 10.05 11.39 0.67
C GLU A 107 11.05 11.09 -0.45
N ARG A 108 11.93 10.10 -0.25
CA ARG A 108 12.90 9.67 -1.27
C ARG A 108 12.21 9.16 -2.53
N LEU A 109 11.21 8.29 -2.39
CA LEU A 109 10.46 7.77 -3.54
C LEU A 109 9.63 8.87 -4.21
N SER A 110 9.04 9.78 -3.43
CA SER A 110 8.25 10.91 -3.95
C SER A 110 9.08 11.83 -4.86
N ARG A 111 10.36 12.04 -4.55
CA ARG A 111 11.29 12.79 -5.41
C ARG A 111 11.59 12.08 -6.74
N LEU A 112 11.44 10.75 -6.79
CA LEU A 112 11.66 9.96 -8.00
C LEU A 112 10.43 9.88 -8.89
N VAL A 113 9.21 10.12 -8.36
CA VAL A 113 7.93 10.01 -9.10
C VAL A 113 7.97 10.76 -10.43
N GLY A 114 8.41 12.02 -10.45
CA GLY A 114 8.47 12.78 -11.72
C GLY A 114 9.45 12.18 -12.74
N THR A 115 10.55 11.56 -12.29
CA THR A 115 11.46 10.84 -13.20
C THR A 115 10.84 9.54 -13.71
N VAL A 116 10.10 8.83 -12.84
CA VAL A 116 9.35 7.63 -13.20
C VAL A 116 8.29 7.98 -14.24
N ASP A 117 7.51 9.03 -14.05
CA ASP A 117 6.48 9.49 -14.99
C ASP A 117 7.06 9.79 -16.38
N VAL A 118 8.17 10.54 -16.45
CA VAL A 118 8.82 10.87 -17.72
C VAL A 118 9.31 9.59 -18.43
N LYS A 119 9.93 8.68 -17.69
CA LYS A 119 10.44 7.42 -18.26
C LYS A 119 9.29 6.50 -18.70
N TYR A 120 8.25 6.36 -17.88
CA TYR A 120 7.07 5.57 -18.19
C TYR A 120 6.33 6.11 -19.41
N THR A 121 6.11 7.43 -19.46
CA THR A 121 5.48 8.09 -20.63
C THR A 121 6.26 7.82 -21.90
N ARG A 122 7.60 7.94 -21.86
CA ARG A 122 8.45 7.65 -23.02
C ARG A 122 8.36 6.19 -23.45
N PHE A 123 8.37 5.26 -22.49
CA PHE A 123 8.21 3.83 -22.75
C PHE A 123 6.85 3.53 -23.39
N ALA A 124 5.76 4.05 -22.81
CA ALA A 124 4.40 3.90 -23.33
C ALA A 124 4.25 4.46 -24.75
N ASN A 125 4.87 5.61 -25.05
CA ASN A 125 4.84 6.18 -26.41
C ASN A 125 5.53 5.28 -27.44
N VAL A 126 6.67 4.67 -27.10
CA VAL A 126 7.36 3.72 -27.99
C VAL A 126 6.52 2.47 -28.19
N ALA A 127 5.94 1.94 -27.10
CA ALA A 127 5.05 0.78 -27.16
C ALA A 127 3.84 1.03 -28.07
N ASN A 128 3.19 2.19 -27.92
CA ASN A 128 2.07 2.60 -28.77
C ASN A 128 2.49 2.69 -30.23
N ALA A 129 3.62 3.33 -30.54
CA ALA A 129 4.12 3.45 -31.91
C ALA A 129 4.40 2.08 -32.58
N ILE A 130 4.87 1.09 -31.82
CA ILE A 130 5.04 -0.28 -32.32
C ILE A 130 3.67 -0.90 -32.60
N SER A 131 2.71 -0.77 -31.68
CA SER A 131 1.36 -1.33 -31.85
C SER A 131 0.55 -0.70 -32.98
N GLU A 132 0.90 0.53 -33.38
CA GLU A 132 0.28 1.28 -34.47
C GLU A 132 1.00 1.09 -35.82
N SER A 133 2.14 0.39 -35.84
CA SER A 133 2.87 0.08 -37.07
C SER A 133 2.11 -0.91 -37.95
N ASP A 134 2.29 -0.78 -39.25
CA ASP A 134 1.84 -1.71 -40.29
C ASP A 134 2.44 -3.12 -40.18
N VAL A 135 3.57 -3.28 -39.48
CA VAL A 135 4.22 -4.58 -39.26
C VAL A 135 3.59 -5.35 -38.10
N PHE A 136 2.90 -4.66 -37.18
CA PHE A 136 2.27 -5.27 -36.02
C PHE A 136 0.92 -5.89 -36.38
N ASP A 137 0.75 -7.18 -36.09
CA ASP A 137 -0.52 -7.89 -36.27
C ASP A 137 -0.94 -8.58 -34.96
N LYS A 138 -1.97 -8.04 -34.32
CA LYS A 138 -2.57 -8.61 -33.10
C LYS A 138 -3.06 -10.06 -33.25
N ARG A 139 -3.17 -10.60 -34.47
CA ARG A 139 -3.51 -12.00 -34.74
C ARG A 139 -2.28 -12.91 -34.73
N GLN A 140 -1.07 -12.36 -34.75
CA GLN A 140 0.15 -13.13 -34.57
C GLN A 140 0.45 -13.34 -33.10
N LEU A 141 0.86 -14.57 -32.77
CA LEU A 141 1.13 -14.99 -31.40
C LEU A 141 2.21 -14.13 -30.74
N VAL A 142 3.31 -13.85 -31.46
CA VAL A 142 4.44 -13.08 -30.95
C VAL A 142 4.03 -11.64 -30.61
N ASP A 143 3.31 -10.98 -31.51
CA ASP A 143 2.85 -9.60 -31.33
C ASP A 143 1.83 -9.47 -30.19
N CYS A 144 0.95 -10.46 -30.02
CA CYS A 144 0.02 -10.54 -28.90
C CYS A 144 0.75 -10.69 -27.55
N GLU A 145 1.75 -11.59 -27.48
CA GLU A 145 2.57 -11.79 -26.28
C GLU A 145 3.39 -10.54 -25.94
N LEU A 146 4.00 -9.89 -26.94
CA LEU A 146 4.74 -8.64 -26.75
C LEU A 146 3.84 -7.54 -26.18
N LEU A 147 2.63 -7.38 -26.72
CA LEU A 147 1.66 -6.39 -26.22
C LEU A 147 1.27 -6.69 -24.76
N ALA A 148 1.03 -7.96 -24.43
CA ALA A 148 0.70 -8.37 -23.06
C ALA A 148 1.87 -8.10 -22.10
N LEU A 149 3.11 -8.38 -22.47
CA LEU A 149 4.28 -8.10 -21.63
C LEU A 149 4.50 -6.60 -21.39
N VAL A 150 4.16 -5.76 -22.37
CA VAL A 150 4.39 -4.32 -22.31
C VAL A 150 3.30 -3.58 -21.52
N PHE A 151 2.03 -4.00 -21.65
CA PHE A 151 0.90 -3.29 -21.05
C PHE A 151 0.19 -4.05 -19.90
N ASN A 152 0.42 -5.36 -19.75
CA ASN A 152 -0.19 -6.20 -18.70
C ASN A 152 0.83 -6.82 -17.74
N ALA A 153 2.08 -6.32 -17.69
CA ALA A 153 2.99 -6.61 -16.59
C ALA A 153 2.45 -5.95 -15.30
N ARG A 154 1.50 -6.64 -14.65
CA ARG A 154 1.14 -6.41 -13.25
C ARG A 154 2.30 -6.79 -12.35
#